data_AF-X1T6N7-F1
#
_entry.id   AF-X1T6N7-F1
#
_cell.length_a   1.000
_cell.length_b   1.000
_cell.length_c   1.000
_cell.angle_alpha   90.00
_cell.angle_beta   90.00
_cell.angle_gamma   90.00
#
_symmetry.space_group_name_H-M   'P 1'
#
loop_
_entity.id
_entity.type
_entity.pdbx_description
1 polymer ?
#
loop_
_entity_poly.entity_id
_entity_poly.type
_entity_poly.pdbx_seq_one_letter_code
_entity_poly.pdbx_strand_id
1 'polypeptide(L)'
;DNIYRKLQQQLDTLPIGFPATKSGVEIRLLKFFFTPEEAEIAINMRFIPESVKKIYRRVKKKVKSMEELELILDRMYHKGAINLKREMDENGEEVRYHLAFLAVGMYEYQVKSITKEFYEDIELYFEEEYRDEIVSTKINQLRTIPVEESITPEHHIANYDELRTIIESAEKIAIMDCICQKGKDLIGESCKQTNMREHCFVLNNS
;
A
#
# COMPACT_ATOMS: atom_id res chain seq x y z
N ASP A 1 -11.71 19.23 4.30
CA ASP A 1 -10.50 19.16 3.45
C ASP A 1 -9.17 19.36 4.17
N ASN A 2 -9.05 20.28 5.15
CA ASN A 2 -7.80 20.48 5.90
C ASN A 2 -7.21 19.19 6.51
N ILE A 3 -8.06 18.30 7.06
CA ILE A 3 -7.59 17.02 7.64
C ILE A 3 -6.95 16.09 6.61
N TYR A 4 -7.56 15.92 5.43
CA TYR A 4 -7.03 15.08 4.38
C TYR A 4 -5.76 15.68 3.76
N ARG A 5 -5.64 17.01 3.72
CA ARG A 5 -4.39 17.66 3.31
C ARG A 5 -3.26 17.37 4.29
N LYS A 6 -3.53 17.36 5.61
CA LYS A 6 -2.54 16.96 6.62
C LYS A 6 -2.19 15.48 6.52
N LEU A 7 -3.17 14.61 6.23
CA LEU A 7 -2.91 13.19 6.00
C LEU A 7 -2.05 12.98 4.76
N GLN A 8 -2.36 13.66 3.67
CA GLN A 8 -1.55 13.67 2.45
C GLN A 8 -0.10 14.06 2.80
N GLN A 9 0.12 15.19 3.46
CA GLN A 9 1.45 15.61 3.88
C GLN A 9 2.17 14.59 4.77
N GLN A 10 1.46 13.86 5.63
CA GLN A 10 2.06 12.80 6.44
C GLN A 10 2.46 11.59 5.59
N LEU A 11 1.63 11.17 4.64
CA LEU A 11 1.96 10.09 3.70
C LEU A 11 3.07 10.51 2.73
N ASP A 12 3.20 11.80 2.45
CA ASP A 12 4.28 12.37 1.63
C ASP A 12 5.65 12.35 2.32
N THR A 13 5.71 11.97 3.60
CA THR A 13 6.99 11.76 4.32
C THR A 13 7.51 10.32 4.21
N LEU A 14 6.75 9.43 3.59
CA LEU A 14 7.13 8.03 3.42
C LEU A 14 8.25 7.88 2.37
N PRO A 15 9.00 6.76 2.35
CA PRO A 15 10.03 6.51 1.34
C PRO A 15 9.56 6.63 -0.12
N ILE A 16 8.30 6.29 -0.37
CA ILE A 16 7.56 6.67 -1.57
C ILE A 16 6.42 7.53 -1.08
N GLY A 17 6.47 8.82 -1.44
CA GLY A 17 5.54 9.83 -0.98
C GLY A 17 4.12 9.67 -1.52
N PHE A 18 3.33 10.69 -1.26
CA PHE A 18 1.94 10.83 -1.68
C PHE A 18 1.77 12.29 -2.10
N PRO A 19 2.37 12.70 -3.23
CA PRO A 19 2.46 14.09 -3.65
C PRO A 19 1.08 14.72 -3.83
N ALA A 20 0.99 16.02 -3.58
CA ALA A 20 -0.19 16.81 -3.87
C ALA A 20 -0.32 17.05 -5.37
N THR A 21 -1.52 16.98 -5.93
CA THR A 21 -1.74 17.26 -7.35
C THR A 21 -2.52 18.54 -7.60
N LYS A 22 -2.52 19.00 -8.85
CA LYS A 22 -3.33 20.15 -9.27
C LYS A 22 -4.82 19.80 -9.33
N SER A 23 -5.17 18.56 -9.70
CA SER A 23 -6.56 18.11 -9.78
C SER A 23 -7.20 17.81 -8.42
N GLY A 24 -6.41 17.70 -7.35
CA GLY A 24 -6.89 17.32 -6.02
C GLY A 24 -7.35 15.86 -5.94
N VAL A 25 -6.96 15.02 -6.91
CA VAL A 25 -7.34 13.60 -6.96
C VAL A 25 -6.81 12.81 -5.77
N GLU A 26 -5.63 13.17 -5.27
CA GLU A 26 -5.01 12.59 -4.09
C GLU A 26 -5.92 12.73 -2.85
N ILE A 27 -6.66 13.85 -2.74
CA ILE A 27 -7.61 14.06 -1.64
C ILE A 27 -8.87 13.21 -1.81
N ARG A 28 -9.32 12.95 -3.05
CA ARG A 28 -10.44 12.04 -3.32
C ARG A 28 -10.08 10.61 -2.97
N LEU A 29 -8.88 10.18 -3.35
CA LEU A 29 -8.33 8.88 -2.94
C LEU A 29 -8.27 8.75 -1.42
N LEU A 30 -7.75 9.75 -0.69
CA LEU A 30 -7.72 9.68 0.78
C LEU A 30 -9.11 9.61 1.42
N LYS A 31 -10.12 10.25 0.83
CA LYS A 31 -11.52 10.14 1.27
C LYS A 31 -12.12 8.76 0.99
N PHE A 32 -11.64 8.07 -0.03
CA PHE A 32 -12.01 6.68 -0.27
C PHE A 32 -11.43 5.77 0.82
N PHE A 33 -10.16 5.95 1.17
CA PHE A 33 -9.45 5.10 2.13
C PHE A 33 -9.80 5.39 3.59
N PHE A 34 -10.03 6.65 3.97
CA PHE A 34 -10.14 7.04 5.38
C PHE A 34 -11.41 7.85 5.64
N THR A 35 -12.09 7.54 6.75
CA THR A 35 -13.04 8.49 7.33
C THR A 35 -12.30 9.67 7.96
N PRO A 36 -12.98 10.80 8.28
CA PRO A 36 -12.32 11.91 8.97
C PRO A 36 -11.69 11.50 10.31
N GLU A 37 -12.35 10.62 11.07
CA GLU A 37 -11.83 10.09 12.34
C GLU A 37 -10.55 9.26 12.12
N GLU A 38 -10.56 8.36 11.14
CA GLU A 38 -9.43 7.52 10.81
C GLU A 38 -8.25 8.34 10.28
N ALA A 39 -8.51 9.34 9.43
CA ALA A 39 -7.51 10.28 8.96
C ALA A 39 -6.86 11.04 10.12
N GLU A 40 -7.65 11.38 11.15
CA GLU A 40 -7.15 12.10 12.32
C GLU A 40 -6.11 11.29 13.12
N ILE A 41 -6.29 9.97 13.15
CA ILE A 41 -5.37 9.01 13.76
C ILE A 41 -4.17 8.75 12.86
N ALA A 42 -4.40 8.49 11.57
CA ALA A 42 -3.35 8.16 10.58
C ALA A 42 -2.29 9.26 10.43
N ILE A 43 -2.66 10.55 10.57
CA ILE A 43 -1.70 11.68 10.64
C ILE A 43 -0.63 11.49 11.72
N ASN A 44 -0.93 10.73 12.78
CA ASN A 44 -0.04 10.51 13.93
C ASN A 44 0.61 9.11 13.90
N MET A 45 0.46 8.36 12.81
CA MET A 45 1.08 7.05 12.61
C MET A 45 2.40 7.18 11.85
N ARG A 46 3.20 6.12 11.91
CA ARG A 46 4.50 6.02 11.23
C ARG A 46 4.48 4.87 10.24
N PHE A 47 5.44 4.89 9.33
CA PHE A 47 5.72 3.77 8.43
C PHE A 47 6.28 2.55 9.16
N ILE A 48 6.97 2.78 10.28
CA ILE A 48 7.55 1.71 11.10
C ILE A 48 6.43 1.12 11.99
N PRO A 49 6.29 -0.21 12.07
CA PRO A 49 5.32 -0.87 12.96
C PRO A 49 5.43 -0.42 14.41
N GLU A 50 4.33 0.07 14.96
CA GLU A 50 4.21 0.49 16.36
C GLU A 50 3.06 -0.21 17.06
N SER A 51 3.24 -0.53 18.35
CA SER A 51 2.16 -1.08 19.16
C SER A 51 1.07 -0.04 19.45
N VAL A 52 -0.15 -0.52 19.71
CA VAL A 52 -1.32 0.32 20.02
C VAL A 52 -0.99 1.31 21.14
N LYS A 53 -0.27 0.87 22.18
CA LYS A 53 0.18 1.72 23.30
C LYS A 53 1.05 2.90 22.85
N LYS A 54 1.94 2.72 21.88
CA LYS A 54 2.79 3.80 21.35
C LYS A 54 1.96 4.81 20.55
N ILE A 55 1.05 4.32 19.70
CA ILE A 55 0.15 5.16 18.91
C ILE A 55 -0.78 5.95 19.83
N TYR A 56 -1.38 5.29 20.83
CA TYR A 56 -2.29 5.87 21.81
C TYR A 56 -1.68 7.08 22.54
N ARG A 57 -0.39 7.03 22.89
CA ARG A 57 0.29 8.17 23.54
C ARG A 57 0.20 9.46 22.72
N ARG A 58 0.17 9.38 21.39
CA ARG A 58 0.05 10.53 20.48
C ARG A 58 -1.41 10.92 20.22
N VAL A 59 -2.33 9.96 20.23
CA VAL A 59 -3.74 10.20 19.85
C VAL A 59 -4.73 10.17 21.01
N LYS A 60 -4.31 10.01 22.27
CA LYS A 60 -5.19 9.89 23.46
C LYS A 60 -6.24 10.98 23.66
N LYS A 61 -6.11 12.14 23.00
CA LYS A 61 -7.12 13.22 23.04
C LYS A 61 -8.18 13.11 21.93
N LYS A 62 -7.97 12.22 20.97
CA LYS A 62 -8.80 11.98 19.77
C LYS A 62 -9.66 10.71 19.91
N VAL A 63 -9.36 9.88 20.91
CA VAL A 63 -10.06 8.62 21.21
C VAL A 63 -10.33 8.57 22.72
N LYS A 64 -11.36 7.84 23.14
CA LYS A 64 -11.80 7.71 24.54
C LYS A 64 -10.94 6.72 25.32
N SER A 65 -10.46 5.67 24.67
CA SER A 65 -9.64 4.63 25.31
C SER A 65 -8.67 3.97 24.34
N MET A 66 -7.79 3.11 24.87
CA MET A 66 -6.84 2.35 24.06
C MET A 66 -7.54 1.25 23.26
N GLU A 67 -8.60 0.67 23.82
CA GLU A 67 -9.44 -0.35 23.20
C GLU A 67 -10.23 0.24 22.02
N GLU A 68 -10.76 1.47 22.17
CA GLU A 68 -11.40 2.17 21.04
C GLU A 68 -10.40 2.44 19.91
N LEU A 69 -9.17 2.83 20.24
CA LEU A 69 -8.11 2.99 19.23
C LEU A 69 -7.81 1.69 18.49
N GLU A 70 -7.70 0.58 19.21
CA GLU A 70 -7.44 -0.73 18.61
C GLU A 70 -8.54 -1.11 17.61
N LEU A 71 -9.81 -0.93 17.97
CA LEU A 71 -10.94 -1.17 17.06
C LEU A 71 -10.89 -0.29 15.80
N ILE A 72 -10.48 0.97 15.93
CA ILE A 72 -10.32 1.87 14.78
C ILE A 72 -9.15 1.44 13.89
N LEU A 73 -8.02 1.05 14.48
CA LEU A 73 -6.85 0.54 13.76
C LEU A 73 -7.19 -0.76 13.02
N ASP A 74 -7.87 -1.70 13.67
CA ASP A 74 -8.34 -2.93 13.04
C ASP A 74 -9.25 -2.65 11.85
N ARG A 75 -10.19 -1.71 12.00
CA ARG A 75 -11.08 -1.33 10.89
C ARG A 75 -10.31 -0.72 9.71
N MET A 76 -9.32 0.13 9.98
CA MET A 76 -8.47 0.69 8.92
C MET A 76 -7.66 -0.42 8.23
N TYR A 77 -7.13 -1.40 8.99
CA TYR A 77 -6.40 -2.53 8.44
C TYR A 77 -7.28 -3.43 7.57
N HIS A 78 -8.47 -3.82 8.03
CA HIS A 78 -9.39 -4.69 7.27
C HIS A 78 -9.92 -4.04 5.99
N LYS A 79 -9.98 -2.70 5.94
CA LYS A 79 -10.30 -1.94 4.73
C LYS A 79 -9.10 -1.82 3.77
N GLY A 80 -7.90 -2.19 4.20
CA GLY A 80 -6.67 -2.04 3.42
C GLY A 80 -6.14 -0.61 3.38
N ALA A 81 -6.40 0.21 4.40
CA ALA A 81 -5.91 1.58 4.48
C ALA A 81 -4.55 1.70 5.21
N ILE A 82 -4.23 0.71 6.05
CA ILE A 82 -2.98 0.63 6.82
C ILE A 82 -2.50 -0.83 6.88
N ASN A 83 -1.29 -1.04 7.37
CA ASN A 83 -0.69 -2.36 7.55
C ASN A 83 -0.64 -2.78 9.03
N LEU A 84 -0.57 -4.10 9.21
CA LEU A 84 -0.42 -4.78 10.49
C LEU A 84 0.76 -5.73 10.42
N LYS A 85 1.60 -5.72 11.46
CA LYS A 85 2.68 -6.68 11.65
C LYS A 85 2.46 -7.43 12.96
N ARG A 86 2.55 -8.75 12.90
CA ARG A 86 2.59 -9.63 14.08
C ARG A 86 4.04 -9.89 14.42
N GLU A 87 4.46 -9.53 15.63
CA GLU A 87 5.79 -9.85 16.15
C GLU A 87 5.64 -10.80 17.33
N MET A 88 6.46 -11.86 17.36
CA MET A 88 6.56 -12.74 18.51
C MET A 88 7.64 -12.20 19.45
N ASP A 89 7.27 -11.92 20.69
CA ASP A 89 8.22 -11.59 21.76
C ASP A 89 8.13 -12.59 22.93
N GLU A 90 8.94 -12.36 23.97
CA GLU A 90 8.98 -13.20 25.18
C GLU A 90 7.65 -13.26 25.95
N ASN A 91 6.75 -12.31 25.73
CA ASN A 91 5.44 -12.19 26.37
C ASN A 91 4.29 -12.67 25.46
N GLY A 92 4.57 -13.10 24.23
CA GLY A 92 3.60 -13.63 23.27
C GLY A 92 3.58 -12.87 21.94
N GLU A 93 2.46 -12.99 21.22
CA GLU A 93 2.28 -12.25 19.96
C GLU A 93 1.85 -10.80 20.26
N GLU A 94 2.64 -9.82 19.81
CA GLU A 94 2.29 -8.41 19.84
C GLU A 94 1.86 -7.95 18.44
N VAL A 95 0.67 -7.35 18.37
CA VAL A 95 0.15 -6.71 17.15
C VAL A 95 0.64 -5.28 17.06
N ARG A 96 1.20 -4.92 15.89
CA ARG A 96 1.70 -3.57 15.58
C ARG A 96 1.10 -3.05 14.30
N TYR A 97 0.85 -1.75 14.24
CA TYR A 97 0.22 -1.08 13.10
C TYR A 97 1.16 -0.03 12.50
N HIS A 98 1.04 0.19 11.19
CA HIS A 98 1.78 1.24 10.48
C HIS A 98 1.09 1.70 9.20
N LEU A 99 1.51 2.86 8.70
CA LEU A 99 1.07 3.37 7.41
C LEU A 99 1.49 2.43 6.27
N ALA A 100 0.59 2.24 5.31
CA ALA A 100 0.84 1.53 4.06
C ALA A 100 1.24 2.52 2.95
N PHE A 101 1.98 2.03 1.95
CA PHE A 101 2.20 2.77 0.71
C PHE A 101 0.96 2.72 -0.18
N LEU A 102 0.89 3.58 -1.22
CA LEU A 102 -0.24 3.55 -2.15
C LEU A 102 -0.21 2.32 -3.08
N ALA A 103 0.75 2.18 -4.00
CA ALA A 103 0.73 1.12 -5.01
C ALA A 103 0.94 -0.28 -4.42
N VAL A 104 2.09 -0.54 -3.79
CA VAL A 104 2.36 -1.79 -3.06
C VAL A 104 1.79 -1.67 -1.65
N GLY A 105 0.46 -1.70 -1.57
CA GLY A 105 -0.27 -1.43 -0.34
C GLY A 105 -1.73 -1.07 -0.60
N MET A 106 -2.11 0.14 -0.23
CA MET A 106 -3.49 0.58 -0.13
C MET A 106 -4.32 0.30 -1.40
N TYR A 107 -3.73 0.54 -2.58
CA TYR A 107 -4.34 0.25 -3.88
C TYR A 107 -4.55 -1.26 -4.06
N GLU A 108 -3.50 -2.07 -4.00
CA GLU A 108 -3.56 -3.53 -4.18
C GLU A 108 -4.56 -4.21 -3.24
N TYR A 109 -4.68 -3.74 -2.00
CA TYR A 109 -5.63 -4.28 -1.04
C TYR A 109 -7.10 -4.07 -1.45
N GLN A 110 -7.38 -3.19 -2.42
CA GLN A 110 -8.73 -2.98 -2.96
C GLN A 110 -9.13 -3.97 -4.05
N VAL A 111 -8.35 -5.03 -4.32
CA VAL A 111 -8.67 -6.01 -5.38
C VAL A 111 -10.11 -6.54 -5.33
N LYS A 112 -10.71 -6.64 -4.14
CA LYS A 112 -12.11 -7.09 -3.96
C LYS A 112 -13.14 -5.96 -4.01
N SER A 113 -12.74 -4.71 -3.77
CA SER A 113 -13.60 -3.54 -3.55
C SER A 113 -13.43 -2.43 -4.60
N ILE A 114 -12.55 -2.62 -5.59
CA ILE A 114 -12.27 -1.67 -6.66
C ILE A 114 -13.55 -1.29 -7.43
N THR A 115 -13.79 0.01 -7.57
CA THR A 115 -14.88 0.58 -8.39
C THR A 115 -14.29 1.34 -9.57
N LYS A 116 -15.14 1.64 -10.56
CA LYS A 116 -14.72 2.39 -11.75
C LYS A 116 -14.19 3.78 -11.37
N GLU A 117 -14.91 4.49 -10.52
CA GLU A 117 -14.57 5.86 -10.09
C GLU A 117 -13.25 5.89 -9.32
N PHE A 118 -13.05 4.92 -8.41
CA PHE A 118 -11.78 4.80 -7.69
C PHE A 118 -10.62 4.49 -8.64
N TYR A 119 -10.84 3.61 -9.62
CA TYR A 119 -9.79 3.27 -10.58
C TYR A 119 -9.43 4.45 -11.51
N GLU A 120 -10.43 5.22 -11.96
CA GLU A 120 -10.19 6.44 -12.74
C GLU A 120 -9.39 7.49 -11.94
N ASP A 121 -9.70 7.65 -10.64
CA ASP A 121 -8.92 8.51 -9.74
C ASP A 121 -7.47 7.99 -9.54
N ILE A 122 -7.27 6.67 -9.44
CA ILE A 122 -5.93 6.07 -9.35
C ILE A 122 -5.12 6.33 -10.64
N GLU A 123 -5.70 6.08 -11.82
CA GLU A 123 -5.01 6.30 -13.11
C GLU A 123 -4.62 7.77 -13.27
N LEU A 124 -5.53 8.70 -12.93
CA LEU A 124 -5.24 10.12 -12.96
C LEU A 124 -4.11 10.50 -11.99
N TYR A 125 -4.14 9.95 -10.76
CA TYR A 125 -3.09 10.23 -9.78
C TYR A 125 -1.72 9.69 -10.19
N PHE A 126 -1.71 8.50 -10.80
CA PHE A 126 -0.50 7.86 -11.32
C PHE A 126 0.10 8.68 -12.45
N GLU A 127 -0.72 9.18 -13.38
CA GLU A 127 -0.25 10.01 -14.49
C GLU A 127 0.21 11.41 -14.05
N GLU A 128 -0.44 12.02 -13.05
CA GLU A 128 -0.10 13.39 -12.64
C GLU A 128 1.22 13.50 -11.86
N GLU A 129 1.36 12.80 -10.74
CA GLU A 129 2.49 13.02 -9.82
C GLU A 129 3.09 11.71 -9.29
N TYR A 130 2.29 10.66 -9.11
CA TYR A 130 2.76 9.47 -8.38
C TYR A 130 3.76 8.62 -9.18
N ARG A 131 3.68 8.61 -10.52
CA ARG A 131 4.69 7.95 -11.37
C ARG A 131 6.09 8.55 -11.16
N ASP A 132 6.19 9.87 -11.11
CA ASP A 132 7.46 10.59 -10.90
C ASP A 132 8.00 10.36 -9.49
N GLU A 133 7.12 10.28 -8.49
CA GLU A 133 7.48 9.93 -7.10
C GLU A 133 8.14 8.53 -7.00
N ILE A 134 7.56 7.51 -7.66
CA ILE A 134 8.11 6.15 -7.64
C ILE A 134 9.51 6.08 -8.24
N VAL A 135 9.77 6.82 -9.33
CA VAL A 135 11.06 6.73 -10.05
C VAL A 135 12.13 7.65 -9.46
N SER A 136 11.74 8.71 -8.74
CA SER A 136 12.68 9.70 -8.19
C SER A 136 13.21 9.32 -6.80
N THR A 137 12.52 8.43 -6.08
CA THR A 137 12.98 7.98 -4.76
C THR A 137 14.29 7.19 -4.83
N LYS A 138 15.16 7.43 -3.83
CA LYS A 138 16.41 6.67 -3.66
C LYS A 138 16.18 5.25 -3.13
N ILE A 139 14.98 4.96 -2.60
CA ILE A 139 14.60 3.66 -2.07
C ILE A 139 13.62 3.05 -3.05
N ASN A 140 14.13 2.29 -4.02
CA ASN A 140 13.30 1.68 -5.04
C ASN A 140 12.48 0.52 -4.44
N GLN A 141 11.15 0.65 -4.42
CA GLN A 141 10.27 -0.47 -4.06
C GLN A 141 10.30 -1.58 -5.10
N LEU A 142 10.62 -1.23 -6.35
CA LEU A 142 10.63 -2.16 -7.47
C LEU A 142 12.07 -2.47 -7.85
N ARG A 143 12.31 -3.72 -8.21
CA ARG A 143 13.61 -4.10 -8.76
C ARG A 143 13.62 -3.79 -10.25
N THR A 144 14.60 -3.02 -10.72
CA THR A 144 14.84 -2.86 -12.16
C THR A 144 15.37 -4.17 -12.74
N ILE A 145 14.66 -4.73 -13.73
CA ILE A 145 15.16 -5.81 -14.57
C ILE A 145 15.67 -5.16 -15.87
N PRO A 146 17.00 -5.08 -16.10
CA PRO A 146 17.52 -4.55 -17.34
C PRO A 146 17.20 -5.50 -18.49
N VAL A 147 16.54 -4.98 -19.52
CA VAL A 147 16.34 -5.67 -20.80
C VAL A 147 17.46 -5.25 -21.75
N GLU A 148 18.48 -6.11 -21.89
CA GLU A 148 19.59 -6.14 -22.88
C GLU A 148 20.14 -4.83 -23.51
N GLU A 149 19.87 -3.65 -22.97
CA GLU A 149 20.66 -2.46 -23.22
C GLU A 149 21.83 -2.49 -22.25
N SER A 150 23.02 -2.65 -22.82
CA SER A 150 24.30 -2.78 -22.13
C SER A 150 24.56 -1.59 -21.20
N ILE A 151 24.13 -1.72 -19.96
CA ILE A 151 24.64 -0.96 -18.83
C ILE A 151 25.11 -2.05 -17.89
N THR A 152 26.41 -2.14 -17.57
CA THR A 152 26.94 -3.13 -16.63
C THR A 152 26.41 -2.79 -15.24
N PRO A 153 25.42 -3.51 -14.67
CA PRO A 153 24.95 -3.23 -13.33
C PRO A 153 25.60 -4.25 -12.40
N GLU A 154 26.33 -3.79 -11.38
CA GLU A 154 26.85 -4.63 -10.29
C GLU A 154 25.72 -5.10 -9.34
N HIS A 155 24.58 -5.53 -9.90
CA HIS A 155 23.43 -6.00 -9.15
C HIS A 155 23.11 -7.43 -9.60
N HIS A 156 23.17 -8.37 -8.66
CA HIS A 156 22.89 -9.80 -8.85
C HIS A 156 21.43 -10.04 -9.29
N ILE A 157 21.12 -9.87 -10.58
CA ILE A 157 19.81 -10.20 -11.16
C ILE A 157 19.52 -11.66 -10.83
N ALA A 158 18.34 -11.92 -10.26
CA ALA A 158 17.98 -13.28 -9.92
C ALA A 158 17.87 -14.12 -11.20
N ASN A 159 18.62 -15.21 -11.30
CA ASN A 159 18.53 -16.11 -12.44
C ASN A 159 17.23 -16.94 -12.37
N TYR A 160 16.89 -17.63 -13.46
CA TYR A 160 15.68 -18.45 -13.54
C TYR A 160 15.62 -19.53 -12.44
N ASP A 161 16.76 -20.13 -12.10
CA ASP A 161 16.84 -21.18 -11.09
C ASP A 161 16.61 -20.63 -9.66
N GLU A 162 17.00 -19.39 -9.41
CA GLU A 162 16.73 -18.68 -8.16
C GLU A 162 15.24 -18.36 -8.01
N LEU A 163 14.56 -17.96 -9.09
CA LEU A 163 13.10 -17.78 -9.07
C LEU A 163 12.38 -19.10 -8.78
N ARG A 164 12.80 -20.20 -9.42
CA ARG A 164 12.25 -21.54 -9.16
C ARG A 164 12.44 -21.93 -7.69
N THR A 165 13.63 -21.70 -7.14
CA THR A 165 13.94 -21.96 -5.74
C THR A 165 13.06 -21.15 -4.80
N ILE A 166 12.84 -19.86 -5.09
CA ILE A 166 11.94 -19.00 -4.29
C ILE A 166 10.52 -19.57 -4.26
N ILE A 167 9.98 -19.96 -5.42
CA ILE A 167 8.63 -20.53 -5.51
C ILE A 167 8.55 -21.89 -4.80
N GLU A 168 9.52 -22.79 -5.01
CA GLU A 168 9.56 -24.11 -4.38
C GLU A 168 9.77 -24.02 -2.85
N SER A 169 10.44 -22.96 -2.38
CA SER A 169 10.66 -22.72 -0.95
C SER A 169 9.49 -22.02 -0.24
N ALA A 170 8.48 -21.56 -0.97
CA ALA A 170 7.35 -20.86 -0.38
C ALA A 170 6.44 -21.86 0.37
N GLU A 171 6.23 -21.61 1.66
CA GLU A 171 5.33 -22.43 2.49
C GLU A 171 3.86 -22.20 2.13
N LYS A 172 3.54 -20.97 1.70
CA LYS A 172 2.20 -20.54 1.33
C LYS A 172 2.27 -19.64 0.10
N ILE A 173 1.32 -19.83 -0.81
CA ILE A 173 1.14 -18.99 -1.98
C ILE A 173 -0.33 -18.59 -2.02
N ALA A 174 -0.61 -17.29 -1.92
CA ALA A 174 -1.93 -16.74 -2.11
C ALA A 174 -2.04 -16.17 -3.52
N ILE A 175 -3.05 -16.63 -4.29
CA ILE A 175 -3.32 -16.16 -5.65
C ILE A 175 -4.56 -15.26 -5.61
N MET A 176 -4.55 -14.19 -6.39
CA MET A 176 -5.66 -13.24 -6.52
C MET A 176 -5.75 -12.65 -7.92
N ASP A 177 -6.90 -12.06 -8.23
CA ASP A 177 -7.08 -11.26 -9.44
C ASP A 177 -6.02 -10.15 -9.53
N CYS A 178 -5.53 -9.90 -10.73
CA CYS A 178 -4.71 -8.71 -10.98
C CYS A 178 -5.57 -7.46 -10.89
N ILE A 179 -5.36 -6.66 -9.85
CA ILE A 179 -6.11 -5.42 -9.62
C ILE A 179 -6.00 -4.45 -10.81
N CYS A 180 -4.84 -4.39 -11.47
CA CYS A 180 -4.64 -3.54 -12.64
C CYS A 180 -5.51 -3.99 -13.82
N GLN A 181 -5.56 -5.30 -14.11
CA GLN A 181 -6.41 -5.82 -15.17
C GLN A 181 -7.90 -5.66 -14.84
N LYS A 182 -8.27 -5.91 -13.58
CA LYS A 182 -9.63 -5.71 -13.09
C LYS A 182 -10.06 -4.24 -13.19
N GLY A 183 -9.17 -3.31 -12.87
CA GLY A 183 -9.38 -1.87 -13.06
C GLY A 183 -9.62 -1.52 -14.54
N LYS A 184 -8.72 -1.98 -15.42
CA LYS A 184 -8.87 -1.78 -16.87
C LYS A 184 -10.17 -2.38 -17.43
N ASP A 185 -10.61 -3.53 -16.93
CA ASP A 185 -11.92 -4.10 -17.28
C ASP A 185 -13.08 -3.16 -16.91
N LEU A 186 -13.03 -2.46 -15.76
CA LEU A 186 -14.08 -1.54 -15.31
C LEU A 186 -14.24 -0.29 -16.20
N ILE A 187 -13.17 0.14 -16.87
CA ILE A 187 -13.19 1.28 -17.79
C ILE A 187 -13.34 0.86 -19.26
N GLY A 188 -13.54 -0.44 -19.54
CA GLY A 188 -13.72 -0.95 -20.90
C GLY A 188 -12.42 -1.11 -21.69
N GLU A 189 -11.26 -1.07 -21.02
CA GLU A 189 -9.93 -1.18 -21.61
C GLU A 189 -9.26 -2.53 -21.29
N SER A 190 -10.03 -3.62 -21.31
CA SER A 190 -9.57 -4.97 -20.95
C SER A 190 -8.23 -5.35 -21.58
N CYS A 191 -7.37 -5.99 -20.79
CA CYS A 191 -6.07 -6.48 -21.23
C CYS A 191 -6.21 -7.43 -22.42
N LYS A 192 -5.46 -7.15 -23.50
CA LYS A 192 -5.46 -7.93 -24.76
C LYS A 192 -4.38 -9.01 -24.81
N GLN A 193 -3.41 -8.97 -23.89
CA GLN A 193 -2.27 -9.90 -23.88
C GLN A 193 -2.64 -11.25 -23.25
N THR A 194 -3.56 -11.25 -22.28
CA THR A 194 -4.03 -12.46 -21.61
C THR A 194 -5.45 -12.29 -21.09
N ASN A 195 -6.20 -13.39 -21.06
CA ASN A 195 -7.51 -13.49 -20.41
C ASN A 195 -7.41 -14.02 -18.96
N MET A 196 -6.24 -14.49 -18.53
CA MET A 196 -6.02 -14.97 -17.17
C MET A 196 -6.04 -13.79 -16.19
N ARG A 197 -6.95 -13.81 -15.21
CA ARG A 197 -7.07 -12.74 -14.20
C ARG A 197 -6.33 -13.08 -12.90
N GLU A 198 -6.29 -14.35 -12.52
CA GLU A 198 -5.65 -14.84 -11.29
C GLU A 198 -4.15 -15.08 -11.50
N HIS A 199 -3.35 -14.01 -11.51
CA HIS A 199 -1.88 -14.10 -11.63
C HIS A 199 -1.11 -13.10 -10.79
N CYS A 200 -1.80 -12.32 -9.95
CA CYS A 200 -1.15 -11.64 -8.84
C CYS A 200 -1.05 -12.63 -7.68
N PHE A 201 0.12 -12.72 -7.05
CA PHE A 201 0.31 -13.63 -5.94
C PHE A 201 1.26 -13.05 -4.89
N VAL A 202 1.11 -13.54 -3.67
CA VAL A 202 1.95 -13.21 -2.51
C VAL A 202 2.51 -14.52 -1.96
N LEU A 203 3.78 -14.49 -1.57
CA LEU A 203 4.48 -15.63 -0.97
C LEU A 203 4.56 -15.47 0.55
N ASN A 204 4.41 -16.58 1.26
CA ASN A 204 4.54 -16.69 2.71
C ASN A 204 3.62 -15.72 3.48
N ASN A 205 4.02 -15.28 4.68
CA ASN A 205 3.26 -14.37 5.52
C ASN A 205 3.74 -12.93 5.29
N SER A 206 3.53 -12.39 4.09
CA SER A 206 3.76 -10.97 3.79
C SER A 206 2.66 -10.09 4.38
#